data_AF-A0A8S3IW89-F1
#
_entry.id   AF-A0A8S3IW89-F1
#
_cell.length_a   1.000
_cell.length_b   1.000
_cell.length_c   1.000
_cell.angle_alpha   90.00
_cell.angle_beta   90.00
_cell.angle_gamma   90.00
#
_symmetry.space_group_name_H-M   'P 1'
#
loop_
_entity.id
_entity.type
_entity.pdbx_description
1 polymer ?
#
loop_
_entity_poly.entity_id
_entity_poly.type
_entity_poly.pdbx_seq_one_letter_code
_entity_poly.pdbx_strand_id
1 'polypeptide(L)'
;METLGNKRLSDHVLYGIEQLLCMIISHDKTHPVNQSNLISLFPSERLTKSDENNEKPIPLSTWFALLTNILQPVDYLQSNWLHSSSYLSEEVPVDIDGNQWRNLWKINILILNKYLQTKQPLSDLLCLLYKRFGFECGSILGLMHYHRISWGTYKDELGMHCNAHPNNLVIKLSTPASPFLLAPLDFDMSFTETGYLPNIYNNQSFDEIIKLELSAFQLTLGGDSQASSGVTAWIEMPDNEWTSARWLLRDIMLDEFNRIYHETIQN
;
A
#
# COMPACT_ATOMS: atom_id res chain seq x y z
N MET A 1 -24.27 12.00 0.98
CA MET A 1 -23.30 10.99 0.53
C MET A 1 -22.67 10.46 1.82
N GLU A 2 -23.08 9.28 2.28
CA GLU A 2 -22.45 8.66 3.46
C GLU A 2 -21.00 8.35 3.09
N THR A 3 -20.06 9.08 3.70
CA THR A 3 -18.68 8.63 3.71
C THR A 3 -18.65 7.39 4.61
N LEU A 4 -18.19 6.26 4.08
CA LEU A 4 -17.81 5.11 4.90
C LEU A 4 -16.53 5.51 5.66
N GLY A 5 -16.62 6.52 6.54
CA GLY A 5 -15.52 7.32 7.10
C GLY A 5 -14.44 6.54 7.85
N ASN A 6 -14.60 5.23 7.98
CA ASN A 6 -13.70 4.31 8.64
C ASN A 6 -12.96 3.37 7.65
N LYS A 7 -12.94 3.64 6.33
CA LYS A 7 -12.23 2.79 5.36
C LYS A 7 -10.99 3.47 4.79
N ARG A 8 -10.01 3.68 5.67
CA ARG A 8 -8.71 4.31 5.40
C ARG A 8 -7.82 3.35 4.60
N LEU A 9 -7.08 3.85 3.60
CA LEU A 9 -6.32 3.01 2.69
C LEU A 9 -5.29 2.15 3.43
N SER A 10 -4.43 2.73 4.28
CA SER A 10 -3.38 1.94 4.95
C SER A 10 -3.96 1.01 6.02
N ASP A 11 -4.59 1.55 7.06
CA ASP A 11 -4.97 0.78 8.25
C ASP A 11 -6.11 -0.21 8.03
N HIS A 12 -7.00 0.04 7.07
CA HIS A 12 -8.15 -0.83 6.86
C HIS A 12 -7.99 -1.67 5.60
N VAL A 13 -7.58 -1.08 4.48
CA VAL A 13 -7.59 -1.77 3.18
C VAL A 13 -6.31 -2.53 2.93
N LEU A 14 -5.15 -1.87 2.95
CA LEU A 14 -3.86 -2.55 2.72
C LEU A 14 -3.60 -3.56 3.83
N TYR A 15 -3.73 -3.13 5.08
CA TYR A 15 -3.58 -4.02 6.22
C TYR A 15 -4.62 -5.17 6.20
N GLY A 16 -5.87 -4.88 5.87
CA GLY A 16 -6.91 -5.90 5.74
C GLY A 16 -6.57 -6.93 4.66
N ILE A 17 -6.13 -6.50 3.48
CA ILE A 17 -5.70 -7.42 2.41
C ILE A 17 -4.50 -8.25 2.86
N GLU A 18 -3.53 -7.65 3.54
CA GLU A 18 -2.30 -8.32 4.01
C GLU A 18 -2.57 -9.36 5.09
N GLN A 19 -3.42 -9.05 6.06
CA GLN A 19 -3.91 -10.02 7.03
C GLN A 19 -4.64 -11.16 6.34
N LEU A 20 -5.45 -10.82 5.35
CA LEU A 20 -6.17 -11.81 4.60
C LEU A 20 -5.25 -12.65 3.72
N LEU A 21 -4.00 -12.28 3.39
CA LEU A 21 -3.13 -13.10 2.53
C LEU A 21 -2.97 -14.54 3.04
N CYS A 22 -2.90 -14.75 4.36
CA CYS A 22 -2.81 -16.10 4.93
C CYS A 22 -4.10 -16.93 4.81
N MET A 23 -5.23 -16.26 4.61
CA MET A 23 -6.56 -16.87 4.43
C MET A 23 -6.96 -16.96 2.96
N ILE A 24 -6.57 -15.95 2.17
CA ILE A 24 -6.76 -15.80 0.74
C ILE A 24 -5.92 -16.84 0.01
N ILE A 25 -4.71 -17.06 0.50
CA ILE A 25 -3.82 -18.07 -0.03
C ILE A 25 -3.90 -19.28 0.89
N SER A 26 -4.84 -20.17 0.56
CA SER A 26 -5.07 -21.41 1.31
C SER A 26 -3.77 -22.15 1.64
N HIS A 27 -3.58 -22.45 2.92
CA HIS A 27 -2.53 -23.33 3.45
C HIS A 27 -2.70 -24.80 3.01
N ASP A 28 -3.88 -25.16 2.50
CA ASP A 28 -4.13 -26.50 2.00
C ASP A 28 -3.28 -26.72 0.75
N LYS A 29 -2.55 -27.84 0.73
CA LYS A 29 -1.42 -28.16 -0.16
C LYS A 29 -1.76 -28.22 -1.66
N THR A 30 -2.94 -27.76 -2.04
CA THR A 30 -3.47 -27.75 -3.40
C THR A 30 -2.98 -26.56 -4.21
N HIS A 31 -2.71 -25.39 -3.61
CA HIS A 31 -2.31 -24.16 -4.34
C HIS A 31 -1.18 -23.35 -3.65
N PRO A 32 0.02 -23.93 -3.48
CA PRO A 32 1.11 -23.27 -2.76
C PRO A 32 1.59 -22.01 -3.49
N VAL A 33 1.95 -20.96 -2.74
CA VAL A 33 2.82 -19.91 -3.28
C VAL A 33 4.12 -20.54 -3.72
N ASN A 34 4.50 -20.25 -4.95
CA ASN A 34 5.80 -20.64 -5.45
C ASN A 34 6.85 -19.68 -4.87
N GLN A 35 7.32 -20.01 -3.67
CA GLN A 35 8.29 -19.19 -2.95
C GLN A 35 9.57 -18.96 -3.76
N SER A 36 10.05 -19.94 -4.54
CA SER A 36 11.25 -19.71 -5.36
C SER A 36 10.99 -18.69 -6.46
N ASN A 37 9.83 -18.76 -7.13
CA ASN A 37 9.47 -17.77 -8.14
C ASN A 37 9.29 -16.40 -7.49
N LEU A 38 8.57 -16.32 -6.38
CA LEU A 38 8.35 -15.08 -5.64
C LEU A 38 9.67 -14.41 -5.24
N ILE A 39 10.59 -15.17 -4.63
CA ILE A 39 11.92 -14.67 -4.24
C ILE A 39 12.74 -14.23 -5.45
N SER A 40 12.63 -14.92 -6.59
CA SER A 40 13.37 -14.57 -7.81
C SER A 40 12.95 -13.23 -8.43
N LEU A 41 11.81 -12.67 -8.02
CA LEU A 41 11.37 -11.34 -8.44
C LEU A 41 12.12 -10.21 -7.73
N PHE A 42 12.81 -10.51 -6.63
CA PHE A 42 13.58 -9.52 -5.88
C PHE A 42 15.04 -9.54 -6.33
N PRO A 43 15.67 -8.35 -6.47
CA PRO A 43 17.10 -8.29 -6.75
C PRO A 43 17.90 -8.90 -5.59
N SER A 44 19.06 -9.48 -5.90
CA SER A 44 19.90 -10.17 -4.92
C SER A 44 20.33 -9.30 -3.74
N GLU A 45 20.53 -8.01 -3.99
CA GLU A 45 20.90 -6.97 -3.03
C GLU A 45 19.82 -6.76 -1.97
N ARG A 46 18.58 -7.16 -2.27
CA ARG A 46 17.44 -7.06 -1.36
C ARG A 46 17.24 -8.33 -0.53
N LEU A 47 17.97 -9.40 -0.81
CA LEU A 47 17.79 -10.67 -0.11
C LEU A 47 18.75 -10.75 1.08
N THR A 48 18.18 -10.90 2.27
CA THR A 48 18.94 -11.20 3.48
C THR A 48 18.86 -12.67 3.84
N LYS A 49 19.94 -13.18 4.44
CA LYS A 49 19.98 -14.50 5.08
C LYS A 49 20.29 -14.28 6.56
N SER A 50 19.49 -14.86 7.43
CA SER A 50 19.78 -14.93 8.87
C SER A 50 19.66 -16.37 9.36
N ASP A 51 20.39 -16.69 10.43
CA ASP A 51 20.32 -17.99 11.10
C ASP A 51 18.89 -18.28 11.59
N GLU A 52 18.15 -17.22 11.96
CA GLU A 52 16.74 -17.27 12.36
C GLU A 52 15.82 -17.80 11.25
N ASN A 53 16.23 -17.66 9.98
CA ASN A 53 15.45 -18.06 8.81
C ASN A 53 15.96 -19.36 8.15
N ASN A 54 16.76 -20.17 8.86
CA ASN A 54 17.38 -21.38 8.33
C ASN A 54 18.12 -21.13 7.00
N GLU A 55 18.79 -19.97 6.89
CA GLU A 55 19.50 -19.50 5.68
C GLU A 55 18.63 -19.29 4.42
N LYS A 56 17.30 -19.38 4.53
CA LYS A 56 16.41 -19.07 3.40
C LYS A 56 16.47 -17.57 3.09
N PRO A 57 16.63 -17.19 1.81
CA PRO A 57 16.63 -15.79 1.41
C PRO A 57 15.24 -15.19 1.62
N ILE A 58 15.19 -14.05 2.31
CA ILE A 58 13.97 -13.25 2.52
C ILE A 58 14.23 -11.83 2.04
N PRO A 59 13.29 -11.23 1.30
CA PRO A 59 13.42 -9.86 0.84
C PRO A 59 13.29 -8.87 2.00
N LEU A 60 14.17 -7.88 2.02
CA LEU A 60 14.01 -6.68 2.83
C LEU A 60 12.66 -6.01 2.54
N SER A 61 12.09 -5.38 3.56
CA SER A 61 10.84 -4.63 3.42
C SER A 61 10.94 -3.56 2.34
N THR A 62 9.81 -3.22 1.71
CA THR A 62 9.76 -2.21 0.65
C THR A 62 10.24 -0.85 1.13
N TRP A 63 9.84 -0.41 2.32
CA TRP A 63 10.31 0.85 2.90
C TRP A 63 11.83 0.87 3.13
N PHE A 64 12.42 -0.25 3.58
CA PHE A 64 13.86 -0.31 3.81
C PHE A 64 14.63 -0.35 2.48
N ALA A 65 14.09 -1.06 1.48
CA ALA A 65 14.64 -1.07 0.13
C ALA A 65 14.59 0.34 -0.52
N LEU A 66 13.54 1.12 -0.24
CA LEU A 66 13.45 2.52 -0.64
C LEU A 66 14.53 3.36 0.04
N LEU A 67 14.66 3.29 1.38
CA LEU A 67 15.66 4.06 2.14
C LEU A 67 17.10 3.79 1.70
N THR A 68 17.38 2.55 1.31
CA THR A 68 18.71 2.12 0.87
C THR A 68 18.91 2.24 -0.64
N ASN A 69 17.92 2.77 -1.37
CA ASN A 69 17.96 2.98 -2.82
C ASN A 69 18.24 1.69 -3.62
N ILE A 70 17.74 0.55 -3.14
CA ILE A 70 17.84 -0.77 -3.81
C ILE A 70 16.48 -1.24 -4.34
N LEU A 71 15.42 -0.45 -4.18
CA LEU A 71 14.12 -0.73 -4.78
C LEU A 71 14.25 -0.68 -6.31
N GLN A 72 13.76 -1.71 -6.98
CA GLN A 72 13.75 -1.81 -8.44
C GLN A 72 12.33 -2.15 -8.93
N PRO A 73 11.95 -1.73 -10.15
CA PRO A 73 10.70 -2.15 -10.75
C PRO A 73 10.61 -3.68 -10.82
N VAL A 74 9.43 -4.22 -10.51
CA VAL A 74 9.20 -5.67 -10.52
C VAL A 74 8.33 -6.04 -11.72
N ASP A 75 8.82 -6.95 -12.58
CA ASP A 75 8.00 -7.56 -13.61
C ASP A 75 7.11 -8.66 -13.00
N TYR A 76 5.95 -8.23 -12.51
CA TYR A 76 5.00 -9.13 -11.86
C TYR A 76 4.09 -9.87 -12.86
N LEU A 77 4.06 -9.48 -14.14
CA LEU A 77 3.12 -10.05 -15.13
C LEU A 77 3.47 -11.47 -15.54
N GLN A 78 4.73 -11.89 -15.35
CA GLN A 78 5.21 -13.24 -15.70
C GLN A 78 5.59 -14.09 -14.48
N SER A 79 5.33 -13.57 -13.30
CA SER A 79 5.89 -14.08 -12.05
C SER A 79 5.37 -15.47 -11.65
N ASN A 80 4.11 -15.79 -11.95
CA ASN A 80 3.45 -17.01 -11.50
C ASN A 80 3.75 -17.33 -10.02
N TRP A 81 3.86 -16.30 -9.17
CA TRP A 81 4.21 -16.44 -7.75
C TRP A 81 3.10 -17.13 -6.97
N LEU A 82 1.88 -17.07 -7.51
CA LEU A 82 0.70 -17.79 -7.04
C LEU A 82 0.19 -18.70 -8.17
N HIS A 83 -0.31 -19.89 -7.82
CA HIS A 83 -0.84 -20.82 -8.81
C HIS A 83 -2.08 -20.24 -9.52
N SER A 84 -2.24 -20.50 -10.82
CA SER A 84 -3.34 -19.91 -11.61
C SER A 84 -4.74 -20.35 -11.15
N SER A 85 -4.82 -21.50 -10.49
CA SER A 85 -6.07 -22.01 -9.90
C SER A 85 -6.30 -21.58 -8.45
N SER A 86 -5.43 -20.72 -7.88
CA SER A 86 -5.62 -20.21 -6.52
C SER A 86 -6.94 -19.45 -6.42
N TYR A 87 -7.62 -19.63 -5.29
CA TYR A 87 -8.92 -19.03 -4.99
C TYR A 87 -8.95 -18.55 -3.55
N LEU A 88 -9.88 -17.66 -3.25
CA LEU A 88 -10.07 -17.10 -1.92
C LEU A 88 -10.85 -18.07 -1.02
N SER A 89 -10.39 -18.31 0.20
CA SER A 89 -11.14 -19.17 1.13
C SER A 89 -12.52 -18.58 1.47
N GLU A 90 -13.56 -19.41 1.39
CA GLU A 90 -14.91 -19.08 1.89
C GLU A 90 -15.00 -19.18 3.41
N GLU A 91 -13.96 -19.70 4.08
CA GLU A 91 -13.89 -19.74 5.53
C GLU A 91 -13.93 -18.32 6.08
N VAL A 92 -14.84 -18.09 7.02
CA VAL A 92 -14.99 -16.79 7.66
C VAL A 92 -13.96 -16.71 8.79
N PRO A 93 -13.16 -15.63 8.87
CA PRO A 93 -12.28 -15.39 10.00
C PRO A 93 -13.01 -15.52 11.35
N VAL A 94 -12.33 -16.11 12.34
CA VAL A 94 -12.91 -16.42 13.66
C VAL A 94 -13.33 -15.17 14.42
N ASP A 95 -12.66 -14.05 14.16
CA ASP A 95 -12.82 -12.72 14.72
C ASP A 95 -13.96 -11.91 14.07
N ILE A 96 -14.55 -12.36 12.96
CA ILE A 96 -15.77 -11.75 12.42
C ILE A 96 -16.96 -12.14 13.30
N ASP A 97 -17.34 -11.23 14.19
CA ASP A 97 -18.58 -11.34 14.96
C ASP A 97 -19.79 -10.93 14.11
N GLY A 98 -20.97 -11.48 14.39
CA GLY A 98 -22.24 -11.10 13.77
C GLY A 98 -22.53 -11.77 12.41
N ASN A 99 -23.70 -12.42 12.33
CA ASN A 99 -24.15 -13.15 11.15
C ASN A 99 -24.19 -12.31 9.86
N GLN A 100 -24.47 -11.01 9.96
CA GLN A 100 -24.53 -10.10 8.81
C GLN A 100 -23.17 -9.98 8.09
N TRP A 101 -22.06 -9.89 8.84
CA TRP A 101 -20.73 -9.76 8.27
C TRP A 101 -20.24 -11.09 7.71
N ARG A 102 -20.57 -12.20 8.39
CA ARG A 102 -20.32 -13.55 7.88
C ARG A 102 -21.04 -13.83 6.55
N ASN A 103 -22.29 -13.40 6.43
CA ASN A 103 -23.06 -13.55 5.19
C ASN A 103 -22.49 -12.67 4.07
N LEU A 104 -22.16 -11.41 4.37
CA LEU A 104 -21.50 -10.53 3.41
C LEU A 104 -20.17 -11.11 2.93
N TRP A 105 -19.34 -11.63 3.83
CA TRP A 105 -18.08 -12.30 3.48
C TRP A 105 -18.32 -13.42 2.46
N LYS A 106 -19.14 -14.41 2.82
CA LYS A 106 -19.40 -15.58 1.97
C LYS A 106 -19.93 -15.19 0.59
N ILE A 107 -20.89 -14.28 0.54
CA ILE A 107 -21.48 -13.82 -0.72
C ILE A 107 -20.41 -13.15 -1.61
N ASN A 108 -19.60 -12.26 -1.04
CA ASN A 108 -18.61 -11.53 -1.83
C ASN A 108 -17.43 -12.42 -2.27
N ILE A 109 -16.96 -13.33 -1.40
CA ILE A 109 -15.92 -14.30 -1.76
C ILE A 109 -16.41 -15.22 -2.88
N LEU A 110 -17.64 -15.72 -2.82
CA LEU A 110 -18.21 -16.57 -3.86
C LEU A 110 -18.32 -15.83 -5.21
N ILE A 111 -18.75 -14.58 -5.19
CA ILE A 111 -18.78 -13.73 -6.40
C ILE A 111 -17.37 -13.55 -6.96
N LEU A 112 -16.39 -13.26 -6.10
CA LEU A 112 -15.03 -12.99 -6.50
C LEU A 112 -14.34 -14.24 -7.05
N ASN A 113 -14.49 -15.40 -6.40
CA ASN A 113 -13.97 -16.67 -6.89
C ASN A 113 -14.56 -17.05 -8.26
N LYS A 114 -15.87 -16.84 -8.46
CA LYS A 114 -16.51 -17.06 -9.76
C LYS A 114 -15.92 -16.14 -10.84
N TYR A 115 -15.61 -14.90 -10.50
CA TYR A 115 -14.93 -13.98 -11.41
C TYR A 115 -13.50 -14.45 -11.73
N LEU A 116 -12.71 -14.82 -10.71
CA LEU A 116 -11.33 -15.30 -10.86
C LEU A 116 -11.24 -16.55 -11.75
N GLN A 117 -12.14 -17.51 -11.56
CA GLN A 117 -12.22 -18.73 -12.39
C GLN A 117 -12.44 -18.45 -13.88
N THR A 118 -13.03 -17.31 -14.24
CA THR A 118 -13.46 -17.01 -15.62
C THR A 118 -12.64 -15.94 -16.31
N LYS A 119 -11.84 -15.15 -15.58
CA LYS A 119 -11.22 -13.93 -16.11
C LYS A 119 -9.72 -13.85 -15.89
N GLN A 120 -9.25 -13.93 -14.65
CA GLN A 120 -7.86 -13.66 -14.29
C GLN A 120 -7.42 -14.43 -13.04
N PRO A 121 -6.15 -14.86 -12.97
CA PRO A 121 -5.54 -15.39 -11.76
C PRO A 121 -5.65 -14.42 -10.57
N LEU A 122 -5.69 -14.97 -9.36
CA LEU A 122 -5.74 -14.19 -8.12
C LEU A 122 -4.47 -13.32 -7.93
N SER A 123 -3.29 -13.80 -8.34
CA SER A 123 -2.05 -13.00 -8.32
C SER A 123 -2.22 -11.69 -9.09
N ASP A 124 -2.79 -11.78 -10.28
CA ASP A 124 -2.91 -10.66 -11.21
C ASP A 124 -3.88 -9.64 -10.65
N LEU A 125 -4.99 -10.09 -10.04
CA LEU A 125 -5.93 -9.21 -9.36
C LEU A 125 -5.25 -8.46 -8.20
N LEU A 126 -4.47 -9.13 -7.35
CA LEU A 126 -3.77 -8.50 -6.23
C LEU A 126 -2.74 -7.48 -6.73
N CYS A 127 -1.94 -7.84 -7.73
CA CYS A 127 -0.97 -6.95 -8.35
C CYS A 127 -1.65 -5.73 -9.01
N LEU A 128 -2.76 -5.94 -9.74
CA LEU A 128 -3.54 -4.86 -10.34
C LEU A 128 -4.14 -3.92 -9.30
N LEU A 129 -4.60 -4.46 -8.17
CA LEU A 129 -5.16 -3.66 -7.09
C LEU A 129 -4.11 -2.76 -6.43
N TYR A 130 -2.94 -3.31 -6.09
CA TYR A 130 -1.82 -2.53 -5.52
C TYR A 130 -1.27 -1.52 -6.53
N LYS A 131 -1.13 -1.91 -7.80
CA LYS A 131 -0.80 -0.97 -8.88
C LYS A 131 -1.82 0.17 -8.94
N ARG A 132 -3.12 -0.14 -8.88
CA ARG A 132 -4.17 0.88 -8.91
C ARG A 132 -4.10 1.84 -7.72
N PHE A 133 -3.81 1.35 -6.52
CA PHE A 133 -3.58 2.21 -5.36
C PHE A 133 -2.36 3.11 -5.57
N GLY A 134 -1.26 2.56 -6.09
CA GLY A 134 -0.06 3.33 -6.44
C GLY A 134 -0.36 4.46 -7.42
N PHE A 135 -1.06 4.14 -8.51
CA PHE A 135 -1.50 5.09 -9.52
C PHE A 135 -2.30 6.25 -8.92
N GLU A 136 -3.31 5.95 -8.10
CA GLU A 136 -4.18 6.99 -7.55
C GLU A 136 -3.48 7.82 -6.47
N CYS A 137 -2.70 7.20 -5.59
CA CYS A 137 -1.87 7.91 -4.61
C CYS A 137 -0.88 8.87 -5.30
N GLY A 138 -0.20 8.39 -6.35
CA GLY A 138 0.77 9.17 -7.11
C GLY A 138 0.11 10.33 -7.83
N SER A 139 -1.07 10.10 -8.41
CA SER A 139 -1.86 11.15 -9.07
C SER A 139 -2.29 12.23 -8.07
N ILE A 140 -2.80 11.81 -6.90
CA ILE A 140 -3.32 12.74 -5.89
C ILE A 140 -2.19 13.61 -5.32
N LEU A 141 -1.11 13.00 -4.82
CA LEU A 141 0.00 13.78 -4.26
C LEU A 141 0.72 14.59 -5.33
N GLY A 142 0.88 14.02 -6.53
CA GLY A 142 1.48 14.70 -7.69
C GLY A 142 0.71 15.95 -8.07
N LEU A 143 -0.64 15.89 -8.12
CA LEU A 143 -1.48 17.05 -8.41
C LEU A 143 -1.36 18.14 -7.34
N MET A 144 -1.29 17.78 -6.07
CA MET A 144 -1.09 18.76 -4.98
C MET A 144 0.25 19.47 -5.15
N HIS A 145 1.33 18.72 -5.33
CA HIS A 145 2.67 19.27 -5.47
C HIS A 145 2.84 20.08 -6.76
N TYR A 146 2.24 19.64 -7.87
CA TYR A 146 2.17 20.39 -9.12
C TYR A 146 1.53 21.77 -8.92
N HIS A 147 0.43 21.83 -8.16
CA HIS A 147 -0.25 23.08 -7.80
C HIS A 147 0.39 23.84 -6.64
N ARG A 148 1.61 23.47 -6.22
CA ARG A 148 2.34 24.13 -5.11
C ARG A 148 1.56 24.09 -3.80
N ILE A 149 0.94 22.96 -3.51
CA ILE A 149 0.20 22.69 -2.27
C ILE A 149 0.99 21.65 -1.47
N SER A 150 1.34 21.98 -0.22
CA SER A 150 1.76 21.03 0.80
C SER A 150 0.49 20.47 1.44
N TRP A 151 0.30 19.15 1.41
CA TRP A 151 -0.92 18.53 1.93
C TRP A 151 -0.94 18.49 3.46
N GLY A 152 0.19 18.16 4.08
CA GLY A 152 0.18 17.85 5.51
C GLY A 152 1.52 18.02 6.21
N THR A 153 2.52 18.68 5.62
CA THR A 153 3.78 18.94 6.32
C THR A 153 3.67 20.11 7.29
N TYR A 154 3.86 19.87 8.58
CA TYR A 154 3.72 20.90 9.63
C TYR A 154 4.86 20.85 10.64
N LYS A 155 4.96 21.90 11.46
CA LYS A 155 5.89 21.97 12.57
C LYS A 155 5.14 22.17 13.88
N ASP A 156 5.52 21.41 14.90
CA ASP A 156 5.08 21.60 16.28
C ASP A 156 6.28 21.69 17.24
N GLU A 157 6.03 21.53 18.54
CA GLU A 157 7.06 21.59 19.58
C GLU A 157 8.07 20.43 19.52
N LEU A 158 7.69 19.29 18.90
CA LEU A 158 8.50 18.08 18.79
C LEU A 158 9.32 18.05 17.49
N GLY A 159 8.92 18.82 16.49
CA GLY A 159 9.71 19.05 15.29
C GLY A 159 8.88 19.14 14.03
N MET A 160 9.46 18.64 12.94
CA MET A 160 8.82 18.56 11.64
C MET A 160 8.04 17.25 11.53
N HIS A 161 6.78 17.35 11.16
CA HIS A 161 5.85 16.24 11.03
C HIS A 161 5.16 16.26 9.66
N CYS A 162 4.60 15.12 9.27
CA CYS A 162 3.89 14.96 8.01
C CYS A 162 2.60 14.19 8.23
N ASN A 163 1.46 14.86 8.07
CA ASN A 163 0.13 14.26 8.05
C ASN A 163 -0.29 13.82 6.63
N ALA A 164 0.54 14.08 5.60
CA ALA A 164 0.30 13.51 4.29
C ALA A 164 0.68 12.03 4.31
N HIS A 165 -0.31 11.18 4.53
CA HIS A 165 -0.12 9.74 4.59
C HIS A 165 -1.29 9.00 3.93
N PRO A 166 -1.11 7.75 3.48
CA PRO A 166 -2.17 6.95 2.88
C PRO A 166 -3.42 6.79 3.75
N ASN A 167 -3.34 6.93 5.08
CA ASN A 167 -4.54 6.94 5.93
C ASN A 167 -5.43 8.17 5.69
N ASN A 168 -4.96 9.23 5.04
CA ASN A 168 -5.80 10.34 4.63
C ASN A 168 -6.47 10.10 3.27
N LEU A 169 -6.41 8.87 2.77
CA LEU A 169 -7.17 8.39 1.63
C LEU A 169 -8.25 7.41 2.07
N VAL A 170 -9.48 7.61 1.61
CA VAL A 170 -10.61 6.70 1.84
C VAL A 170 -11.08 6.05 0.55
N ILE A 171 -11.54 4.80 0.65
CA ILE A 171 -12.15 4.11 -0.48
C ILE A 171 -13.56 4.62 -0.72
N LYS A 172 -13.85 5.05 -1.95
CA LYS A 172 -15.18 5.36 -2.46
C LYS A 172 -15.55 4.45 -3.62
N LEU A 173 -16.85 4.34 -3.88
CA LEU A 173 -17.34 3.67 -5.09
C LEU A 173 -16.93 4.48 -6.33
N SER A 174 -16.43 3.78 -7.34
CA SER A 174 -16.22 4.37 -8.66
C SER A 174 -17.54 4.85 -9.23
N THR A 175 -17.53 6.00 -9.89
CA THR A 175 -18.71 6.56 -10.57
C THR A 175 -18.34 6.90 -12.01
N PRO A 176 -19.30 6.97 -12.94
CA PRO A 176 -19.03 7.44 -14.31
C PRO A 176 -18.35 8.82 -14.36
N ALA A 177 -18.59 9.68 -13.36
CA ALA A 177 -18.00 11.01 -13.25
C ALA A 177 -16.59 11.04 -12.63
N SER A 178 -16.24 10.01 -11.85
CA SER A 178 -14.93 9.91 -11.19
C SER A 178 -14.54 8.45 -11.10
N PRO A 179 -13.64 7.98 -12.00
CA PRO A 179 -13.21 6.59 -12.00
C PRO A 179 -12.30 6.26 -10.81
N PHE A 180 -11.79 7.27 -10.10
CA PHE A 180 -10.94 7.13 -8.91
C PHE A 180 -11.68 6.40 -7.78
N LEU A 181 -10.97 5.50 -7.12
CA LEU A 181 -11.40 4.74 -5.95
C LEU A 181 -11.00 5.42 -4.64
N LEU A 182 -9.98 6.28 -4.68
CA LEU A 182 -9.46 7.00 -3.53
C LEU A 182 -9.99 8.44 -3.52
N ALA A 183 -10.29 8.93 -2.32
CA ALA A 183 -10.57 10.34 -2.07
C ALA A 183 -9.64 10.86 -0.96
N PRO A 184 -8.89 11.95 -1.20
CA PRO A 184 -8.11 12.61 -0.16
C PRO A 184 -9.01 13.33 0.83
N LEU A 185 -8.63 13.28 2.10
CA LEU A 185 -9.24 13.97 3.23
C LEU A 185 -8.15 14.74 3.99
N ASP A 186 -8.56 15.38 5.08
CA ASP A 186 -7.66 15.98 6.08
C ASP A 186 -6.75 17.06 5.49
N PHE A 187 -7.38 18.16 5.10
CA PHE A 187 -6.75 19.33 4.47
C PHE A 187 -6.56 20.50 5.45
N ASP A 188 -6.83 20.29 6.74
CA ASP A 188 -6.70 21.28 7.80
C ASP A 188 -5.27 21.82 7.94
N MET A 189 -4.28 20.95 7.72
CA MET A 189 -2.85 21.30 7.73
C MET A 189 -2.28 21.66 6.34
N SER A 190 -3.14 21.72 5.32
CA SER A 190 -2.69 22.02 3.95
C SER A 190 -2.47 23.51 3.73
N PHE A 191 -1.46 23.87 2.96
CA PHE A 191 -1.19 25.26 2.57
C PHE A 191 -0.51 25.34 1.21
N THR A 192 -0.69 26.47 0.54
CA THR A 192 0.01 26.78 -0.71
C THR A 192 1.36 27.41 -0.45
N GLU A 193 2.23 27.43 -1.46
CA GLU A 193 3.51 28.16 -1.40
C GLU A 193 3.33 29.64 -1.06
N THR A 194 2.21 30.27 -1.45
CA THR A 194 1.91 31.67 -1.06
C THR A 194 1.64 31.82 0.44
N GLY A 195 1.11 30.78 1.09
CA GLY A 195 0.89 30.74 2.54
C GLY A 195 2.11 30.27 3.34
N TYR A 196 3.21 29.91 2.67
CA TYR A 196 4.39 29.36 3.32
C TYR A 196 5.22 30.42 4.03
N LEU A 197 5.67 30.10 5.25
CA LEU A 197 6.47 30.99 6.09
C LEU A 197 7.82 30.31 6.44
N PRO A 198 8.90 30.51 5.66
CA PRO A 198 10.17 29.80 5.84
C PRO A 198 10.75 29.85 7.26
N ASN A 199 10.56 30.99 7.95
CA ASN A 199 11.04 31.20 9.31
C ASN A 199 10.46 30.19 10.32
N ILE A 200 9.23 29.71 10.08
CA ILE A 200 8.60 28.68 10.91
C ILE A 200 9.31 27.35 10.69
N TYR A 201 9.69 27.06 9.44
CA TYR A 201 10.22 25.78 8.96
C TYR A 201 11.75 25.74 8.91
N ASN A 202 12.43 26.35 9.89
CA ASN A 202 13.91 26.35 9.98
C ASN A 202 14.60 26.88 8.71
N ASN A 203 13.95 27.79 7.98
CA ASN A 203 14.40 28.33 6.69
C ASN A 203 14.58 27.29 5.57
N GLN A 204 13.90 26.13 5.68
CA GLN A 204 13.74 25.24 4.54
C GLN A 204 12.98 25.97 3.42
N SER A 205 13.23 25.56 2.18
CA SER A 205 12.47 25.97 1.00
C SER A 205 11.18 25.17 0.91
N PHE A 206 10.18 25.70 0.19
CA PHE A 206 8.94 24.96 -0.05
C PHE A 206 9.19 23.64 -0.81
N ASP A 207 10.21 23.58 -1.66
CA ASP A 207 10.59 22.35 -2.34
C ASP A 207 11.18 21.31 -1.38
N GLU A 208 11.90 21.72 -0.34
CA GLU A 208 12.34 20.81 0.72
C GLU A 208 11.17 20.28 1.55
N ILE A 209 10.14 21.11 1.77
CA ILE A 209 8.89 20.71 2.43
C ILE A 209 8.16 19.64 1.61
N ILE A 210 7.94 19.89 0.31
CA ILE A 210 7.32 18.93 -0.60
C ILE A 210 8.14 17.63 -0.70
N LYS A 211 9.47 17.70 -0.67
CA LYS A 211 10.34 16.51 -0.68
C LYS A 211 10.25 15.70 0.61
N LEU A 212 10.09 16.36 1.75
CA LEU A 212 9.83 15.70 3.03
C LEU A 212 8.49 14.97 2.97
N GLU A 213 7.46 15.64 2.46
CA GLU A 213 6.12 15.08 2.28
C GLU A 213 6.14 13.84 1.39
N LEU A 214 6.79 13.94 0.22
CA LEU A 214 6.95 12.83 -0.71
C LEU A 214 7.65 11.64 -0.05
N SER A 215 8.77 11.88 0.63
CA SER A 215 9.53 10.83 1.33
C SER A 215 8.68 10.13 2.39
N ALA A 216 7.99 10.89 3.23
CA ALA A 216 7.12 10.34 4.28
C ALA A 216 5.99 9.48 3.66
N PHE A 217 5.35 9.98 2.60
CA PHE A 217 4.29 9.26 1.91
C PHE A 217 4.77 7.93 1.31
N GLN A 218 5.94 7.95 0.65
CA GLN A 218 6.57 6.76 0.07
C GLN A 218 6.93 5.72 1.15
N LEU A 219 7.44 6.15 2.30
CA LEU A 219 7.77 5.26 3.41
C LEU A 219 6.53 4.57 3.96
N THR A 220 5.44 5.30 4.19
CA THR A 220 4.19 4.70 4.66
C THR A 220 3.59 3.75 3.61
N LEU A 221 3.64 4.10 2.32
CA LEU A 221 3.25 3.18 1.24
C LEU A 221 4.11 1.91 1.23
N GLY A 222 5.41 2.05 1.47
CA GLY A 222 6.37 0.94 1.60
C GLY A 222 6.19 0.09 2.87
N GLY A 223 5.26 0.46 3.76
CA GLY A 223 4.93 -0.29 4.97
C GLY A 223 5.76 0.11 6.19
N ASP A 224 6.36 1.29 6.22
CA ASP A 224 6.95 1.84 7.45
C ASP A 224 5.83 2.24 8.42
N SER A 225 5.75 1.55 9.54
CA SER A 225 4.78 1.82 10.60
C SER A 225 5.15 3.04 11.46
N GLN A 226 6.40 3.48 11.44
CA GLN A 226 6.89 4.62 12.24
C GLN A 226 6.69 5.96 11.52
N ALA A 227 6.52 5.94 10.19
CA ALA A 227 6.27 7.13 9.39
C ALA A 227 4.89 7.79 9.66
N SER A 228 3.93 7.06 10.25
CA SER A 228 2.61 7.60 10.62
C SER A 228 2.61 8.08 12.08
N SER A 229 2.70 9.40 12.29
CA SER A 229 2.77 10.01 13.62
C SER A 229 1.42 10.13 14.36
N GLY A 230 0.30 9.74 13.74
CA GLY A 230 -1.05 10.08 14.23
C GLY A 230 -1.70 9.05 15.14
N VAL A 231 -1.81 7.79 14.71
CA VAL A 231 -2.38 6.68 15.49
C VAL A 231 -1.81 5.40 14.90
N THR A 232 -1.00 4.67 15.66
CA THR A 232 -0.52 3.34 15.28
C THR A 232 -1.40 2.30 15.97
N ALA A 233 -2.31 1.67 15.22
CA ALA A 233 -2.87 0.40 15.66
C ALA A 233 -1.79 -0.67 15.46
N TRP A 234 -0.92 -0.84 16.46
CA TRP A 234 0.04 -1.93 16.50
C TRP A 234 -0.70 -3.25 16.61
N ILE A 235 -0.83 -3.94 15.49
CA ILE A 235 -1.04 -5.38 15.51
C ILE A 235 0.17 -5.96 14.82
N GLU A 236 1.02 -6.63 15.61
CA GLU A 236 2.14 -7.40 15.08
C GLU A 236 1.58 -8.41 14.07
N MET A 237 1.92 -8.23 12.80
CA MET A 237 1.75 -9.27 11.82
C MET A 237 2.83 -10.32 12.11
N PRO A 238 2.48 -11.55 12.49
CA PRO A 238 3.49 -12.59 12.66
C PRO A 238 4.27 -12.74 11.34
N ASP A 239 5.60 -12.80 11.43
CA ASP A 239 6.47 -13.10 10.29
C ASP A 239 6.04 -14.45 9.71
N ASN A 240 5.31 -14.38 8.60
CA ASN A 240 4.62 -15.52 8.03
C ASN A 240 5.13 -15.79 6.61
N GLU A 241 4.77 -16.96 6.07
CA GLU A 241 5.15 -17.41 4.72
C GLU A 241 4.72 -16.43 3.60
N TRP A 242 3.92 -15.42 3.91
CA TRP A 242 3.36 -14.45 2.97
C TRP A 242 4.06 -13.08 3.01
N THR A 243 5.05 -12.90 3.89
CA THR A 243 5.84 -11.66 3.99
C THR A 243 6.45 -11.24 2.65
N SER A 244 6.99 -12.19 1.87
CA SER A 244 7.51 -11.91 0.53
C SER A 244 6.42 -11.45 -0.45
N ALA A 245 5.20 -11.97 -0.34
CA ALA A 245 4.09 -11.56 -1.19
C ALA A 245 3.63 -10.14 -0.85
N ARG A 246 3.56 -9.82 0.45
CA ARG A 246 3.32 -8.45 0.92
C ARG A 246 4.33 -7.47 0.32
N TRP A 247 5.62 -7.77 0.42
CA TRP A 247 6.66 -6.89 -0.11
C TRP A 247 6.62 -6.76 -1.63
N LEU A 248 6.33 -7.83 -2.36
CA LEU A 248 6.11 -7.75 -3.80
C LEU A 248 4.97 -6.79 -4.14
N LEU A 249 3.81 -6.94 -3.48
CA LEU A 249 2.65 -6.10 -3.73
C LEU A 249 2.94 -4.63 -3.40
N ARG A 250 3.63 -4.37 -2.28
CA ARG A 250 4.06 -3.04 -1.87
C ARG A 250 5.05 -2.41 -2.85
N ASP A 251 5.96 -3.18 -3.45
CA ASP A 251 6.84 -2.67 -4.50
C ASP A 251 6.08 -2.24 -5.74
N ILE A 252 5.14 -3.06 -6.21
CA ILE A 252 4.31 -2.76 -7.37
C ILE A 252 3.53 -1.45 -7.16
N MET A 253 3.00 -1.26 -5.95
CA MET A 253 2.31 -0.04 -5.58
C MET A 253 3.26 1.16 -5.55
N LEU A 254 4.45 1.03 -4.97
CA LEU A 254 5.40 2.12 -4.83
C LEU A 254 6.06 2.50 -6.16
N ASP A 255 6.36 1.53 -7.01
CA ASP A 255 6.85 1.72 -8.38
C ASP A 255 5.83 2.51 -9.21
N GLU A 256 4.56 2.09 -9.20
CA GLU A 256 3.51 2.81 -9.91
C GLU A 256 3.25 4.21 -9.32
N PHE A 257 3.30 4.35 -7.99
CA PHE A 257 3.21 5.65 -7.33
C PHE A 257 4.29 6.59 -7.82
N ASN A 258 5.57 6.16 -7.82
CA ASN A 258 6.69 6.99 -8.24
C ASN A 258 6.57 7.40 -9.70
N ARG A 259 6.24 6.43 -10.58
CA ARG A 259 6.03 6.68 -12.00
C ARG A 259 4.97 7.75 -12.23
N ILE A 260 3.79 7.57 -11.65
CA ILE A 260 2.65 8.47 -11.84
C ILE A 260 2.87 9.83 -11.17
N TYR A 261 3.47 9.86 -9.98
CA TYR A 261 3.83 11.10 -9.31
C TYR A 261 4.74 11.96 -10.20
N HIS A 262 5.80 11.36 -10.76
CA HIS A 262 6.73 12.06 -11.64
C HIS A 262 6.11 12.48 -12.97
N GLU A 263 5.25 11.65 -13.57
CA GLU A 263 4.47 12.03 -14.75
C GLU A 263 3.54 13.21 -14.47
N THR A 264 2.90 13.23 -13.29
CA THR A 264 1.94 14.27 -12.92
C THR A 264 2.60 15.62 -12.72
N ILE A 265 3.77 15.69 -12.06
CA ILE A 265 4.46 16.96 -11.82
C ILE A 265 5.13 17.55 -13.08
N GLN A 266 5.28 16.75 -14.15
CA GLN A 266 5.93 17.16 -15.40
C GLN A 266 4.95 17.69 -16.47
N ASN A 267 3.65 17.39 -16.36
CA ASN A 267 2.60 17.78 -17.30
C ASN A 267 1.81 18.98 -16.76
#